data_AF-A0A9E1NBJ7-F1
#
_entry.id   AF-A0A9E1NBJ7-F1
#
_cell.length_a   1.000
_cell.length_b   1.000
_cell.length_c   1.000
_cell.angle_alpha   90.00
_cell.angle_beta   90.00
_cell.angle_gamma   90.00
#
_symmetry.space_group_name_H-M   'P 1'
#
loop_
_entity.id
_entity.type
_entity.pdbx_description
1 polymer ?
#
loop_
_entity_poly.entity_id
_entity_poly.type
_entity_poly.pdbx_seq_one_letter_code
_entity_poly.pdbx_strand_id
1 'polypeptide(L)'
;MIHQPEPAAPSRHDLRPPGHFQRWFAMARRLLWLELIGAYAAISAYMFFQRLDGGNAGADFIIYYAASLLTMAGETAALFDWPSFRAAQATVIQGPIKYLPWLYPPPILLLAAPLASLPYLPAFAVWVLAQLGLLAAALRGAGKSGTAYLGTIFAAIVFPATINNMLAGQNGALSAALLGGGLVLLKKHPGLAGLLLGCLIYKPHLALMLPVALLAAGAWRTIATGLASAMALS
;
A
#
# COMPACT_ATOMS: atom_id res chain seq x y z
N MET A 1 40.81 -9.37 62.29
CA MET A 1 40.46 -8.35 61.28
C MET A 1 40.76 -8.93 59.92
N ILE A 2 39.73 -9.33 59.17
CA ILE A 2 39.85 -9.91 57.83
C ILE A 2 39.86 -8.73 56.85
N HIS A 3 40.98 -8.50 56.18
CA HIS A 3 41.12 -7.44 55.19
C HIS A 3 40.34 -7.86 53.93
N GLN A 4 39.18 -7.26 53.66
CA GLN A 4 38.52 -7.41 52.37
C GLN A 4 39.23 -6.53 51.32
N PRO A 5 39.51 -7.05 50.11
CA PRO A 5 40.05 -6.23 49.03
C PRO A 5 38.94 -5.36 48.44
N GLU A 6 39.25 -4.08 48.21
CA GLU A 6 38.34 -3.12 47.56
C GLU A 6 37.91 -3.60 46.16
N PRO A 7 36.66 -3.29 45.73
CA PRO A 7 36.21 -3.59 44.38
C PRO A 7 37.02 -2.78 43.36
N ALA A 8 37.63 -3.47 42.40
CA ALA A 8 38.43 -2.86 41.34
C ALA A 8 37.64 -1.77 40.59
N ALA A 9 38.21 -0.57 40.51
CA ALA A 9 37.66 0.53 39.73
C ALA A 9 37.51 0.11 38.25
N PRO A 10 36.39 0.46 37.59
CA PRO A 10 36.15 0.06 36.21
C PRO A 10 37.26 0.57 35.28
N SER A 11 37.78 -0.32 34.43
CA SER A 11 38.86 0.00 33.52
C SER A 11 38.44 1.10 32.53
N ARG A 12 39.35 2.05 32.23
CA ARG A 12 39.11 3.19 31.32
C ARG A 12 38.75 2.81 29.87
N HIS A 13 38.65 1.52 29.54
CA HIS A 13 38.33 1.03 28.20
C HIS A 13 36.82 0.95 27.90
N ASP A 14 35.93 1.07 28.89
CA ASP A 14 34.48 0.87 28.72
C ASP A 14 33.63 2.14 28.53
N LEU A 15 34.26 3.31 28.33
CA LEU A 15 33.57 4.58 28.08
C LEU A 15 34.10 5.28 26.82
N ARG A 16 34.20 4.58 25.69
CA ARG A 16 34.38 5.26 24.41
C ARG A 16 33.02 5.82 23.96
N PRO A 17 32.77 7.14 24.01
CA PRO A 17 31.64 7.73 23.29
C PRO A 17 31.69 7.25 21.83
N PRO A 18 30.54 7.06 21.13
CA PRO A 18 30.56 6.75 19.71
C PRO A 18 31.48 7.77 19.04
N GLY A 19 32.55 7.27 18.40
CA GLY A 19 33.62 8.11 17.90
C GLY A 19 33.01 9.24 17.09
N HIS A 20 33.53 10.46 17.22
CA HIS A 20 32.97 11.67 16.60
C HIS A 20 32.47 11.43 15.15
N PHE A 21 33.20 10.60 14.40
CA PHE A 21 32.83 10.09 13.08
C PHE A 21 31.49 9.32 13.01
N GLN A 22 31.20 8.39 13.92
CA GLN A 22 29.92 7.66 13.98
C GLN A 22 28.74 8.60 14.28
N ARG A 23 28.94 9.61 15.14
CA ARG A 23 27.91 10.63 15.42
C ARG A 23 27.64 11.49 14.21
N TRP A 24 28.70 11.93 13.52
CA TRP A 24 28.62 12.68 12.27
C TRP A 24 27.90 11.88 11.18
N PHE A 25 28.25 10.60 11.01
CA PHE A 25 27.63 9.73 10.02
C PHE A 25 26.15 9.48 10.34
N ALA A 26 25.80 9.31 11.61
CA ALA A 26 24.41 9.18 12.04
C ALA A 26 23.60 10.46 11.80
N MET A 27 24.19 11.64 12.03
CA MET A 27 23.56 12.93 11.74
C MET A 27 23.38 13.15 10.24
N ALA A 28 24.44 12.95 9.44
CA ALA A 28 24.39 13.07 7.99
C ALA A 28 23.35 12.13 7.38
N ARG A 29 23.26 10.89 7.85
CA ARG A 29 22.22 9.93 7.44
C ARG A 29 20.81 10.45 7.78
N ARG A 30 20.59 11.01 8.97
CA ARG A 30 19.29 11.57 9.36
C ARG A 30 18.90 12.76 8.49
N LEU A 31 19.83 13.68 8.23
CA LEU A 31 19.61 14.83 7.36
C LEU A 31 19.30 14.40 5.94
N LEU A 32 20.06 13.44 5.39
CA LEU A 32 19.77 12.85 4.07
C LEU A 32 18.37 12.23 4.01
N TRP A 33 17.96 11.47 5.03
CA TRP A 33 16.60 10.92 5.09
C TRP A 33 15.54 12.02 5.15
N LEU A 34 15.77 13.10 5.90
CA LEU A 34 14.85 14.24 5.99
C LEU A 34 14.76 14.99 4.66
N GLU A 35 15.88 15.19 3.96
CA GLU A 35 15.90 15.79 2.62
C GLU A 35 15.17 14.93 1.60
N LEU A 36 15.42 13.62 1.58
CA LEU A 36 14.75 12.70 0.66
C LEU A 36 13.24 12.64 0.93
N ILE A 37 12.83 12.57 2.20
CA ILE A 37 11.41 12.61 2.58
C ILE A 37 10.79 13.97 2.23
N GLY A 38 11.49 15.07 2.48
CA GLY A 38 11.03 16.42 2.17
C GLY A 38 10.88 16.67 0.67
N ALA A 39 11.87 16.27 -0.13
CA ALA A 39 11.82 16.35 -1.58
C ALA A 39 10.70 15.46 -2.15
N TYR A 40 10.57 14.23 -1.66
CA TYR A 40 9.46 13.35 -2.05
C TYR A 40 8.09 13.95 -1.70
N ALA A 41 7.95 14.53 -0.51
CA ALA A 41 6.72 15.20 -0.09
C ALA A 41 6.41 16.43 -0.95
N ALA A 42 7.41 17.25 -1.28
CA ALA A 42 7.25 18.42 -2.15
C ALA A 42 6.84 18.03 -3.58
N ILE A 43 7.48 17.01 -4.17
CA ILE A 43 7.11 16.48 -5.49
C ILE A 43 5.69 15.92 -5.46
N SER A 44 5.34 15.16 -4.41
CA SER A 44 4.00 14.60 -4.24
C SER A 44 2.94 15.70 -4.09
N ALA A 45 3.24 16.77 -3.35
CA ALA A 45 2.38 17.93 -3.20
C ALA A 45 2.20 18.69 -4.53
N TYR A 46 3.29 18.87 -5.29
CA TYR A 46 3.23 19.48 -6.62
C TYR A 46 2.36 18.67 -7.59
N MET A 47 2.54 17.35 -7.65
CA MET A 47 1.69 16.45 -8.45
C MET A 47 0.23 16.48 -7.98
N PHE A 48 0.01 16.56 -6.68
CA PHE A 48 -1.31 16.69 -6.06
C PHE A 48 -2.04 17.95 -6.54
N PHE A 49 -1.39 19.12 -6.46
CA PHE A 49 -2.00 20.38 -6.91
C PHE A 49 -2.28 20.38 -8.41
N GLN A 50 -1.35 19.85 -9.22
CA GLN A 50 -1.62 19.68 -10.66
C GLN A 50 -2.83 18.78 -10.96
N ARG A 51 -3.06 17.74 -10.16
CA ARG A 51 -4.18 16.80 -10.34
C ARG A 51 -5.52 17.45 -10.03
N LEU A 52 -5.56 18.30 -9.00
CA LEU A 52 -6.73 19.09 -8.62
C LEU A 52 -7.05 20.17 -9.66
N ASP A 53 -6.04 20.93 -10.08
CA ASP A 53 -6.23 22.04 -11.03
C ASP A 53 -6.54 21.54 -12.44
N GLY A 54 -6.01 20.38 -12.83
CA GLY A 54 -6.17 19.80 -14.17
C GLY A 54 -7.45 18.99 -14.39
N GLY A 55 -8.38 18.93 -13.43
CA GLY A 55 -9.65 18.19 -13.58
C GLY A 55 -9.51 16.67 -13.69
N ASN A 56 -8.37 16.10 -13.27
CA ASN A 56 -8.03 14.68 -13.43
C ASN A 56 -8.20 13.86 -12.13
N ALA A 57 -8.99 14.37 -11.16
CA ALA A 57 -9.32 13.62 -9.96
C ALA A 57 -10.14 12.37 -10.33
N GLY A 58 -9.71 11.22 -9.84
CA GLY A 58 -10.27 9.90 -10.17
C GLY A 58 -9.88 9.36 -11.54
N ALA A 59 -8.99 10.03 -12.30
CA ALA A 59 -8.69 9.61 -13.67
C ALA A 59 -8.15 8.17 -13.78
N ASP A 60 -7.46 7.65 -12.76
CA ASP A 60 -6.99 6.26 -12.78
C ASP A 60 -8.11 5.28 -12.36
N PHE A 61 -9.13 5.75 -11.61
CA PHE A 61 -10.30 4.93 -11.28
C PHE A 61 -11.17 4.62 -12.50
N ILE A 62 -11.19 5.52 -13.49
CA ILE A 62 -11.88 5.33 -14.77
C ILE A 62 -11.47 4.00 -15.44
N ILE A 63 -10.20 3.61 -15.32
CA ILE A 63 -9.68 2.36 -15.89
C ILE A 63 -10.39 1.15 -15.26
N TYR A 64 -10.51 1.10 -13.93
CA TYR A 64 -11.20 0.00 -13.25
C TYR A 64 -12.71 0.04 -13.50
N TYR A 65 -13.30 1.24 -13.52
CA TYR A 65 -14.73 1.40 -13.73
C TYR A 65 -15.16 1.03 -15.15
N ALA A 66 -14.44 1.47 -16.18
CA ALA A 66 -14.70 1.09 -17.57
C ALA A 66 -14.51 -0.43 -17.80
N ALA A 67 -13.45 -1.00 -17.22
CA ALA A 67 -13.23 -2.45 -17.27
C ALA A 67 -14.37 -3.23 -16.59
N SER A 68 -14.89 -2.68 -15.49
CA SER A 68 -16.02 -3.22 -14.75
C SER A 68 -17.32 -3.18 -15.56
N LEU A 69 -17.59 -2.08 -16.27
CA LEU A 69 -18.74 -1.97 -17.17
C LEU A 69 -18.71 -3.06 -18.26
N LEU A 70 -17.56 -3.22 -18.94
CA LEU A 70 -17.39 -4.25 -19.97
C LEU A 70 -17.52 -5.67 -19.37
N THR A 71 -16.94 -5.90 -18.19
CA THR A 71 -17.04 -7.18 -17.49
C THR A 71 -18.49 -7.51 -17.13
N MET A 72 -19.25 -6.55 -16.62
CA MET A 72 -20.67 -6.71 -16.30
C MET A 72 -21.54 -6.90 -17.55
N ALA A 73 -21.13 -6.34 -18.69
CA ALA A 73 -21.78 -6.55 -19.99
C ALA A 73 -21.45 -7.92 -20.63
N GLY A 74 -20.54 -8.70 -20.04
CA GLY A 74 -20.07 -9.96 -20.63
C GLY A 74 -19.04 -9.78 -21.75
N GLU A 75 -18.56 -8.55 -21.97
CA GLU A 75 -17.63 -8.18 -23.04
C GLU A 75 -16.17 -8.22 -22.57
N THR A 76 -15.76 -9.29 -21.87
CA THR A 76 -14.42 -9.34 -21.25
C THR A 76 -13.27 -9.28 -22.26
N ALA A 77 -13.50 -9.75 -23.49
CA ALA A 77 -12.52 -9.63 -24.58
C ALA A 77 -12.23 -8.16 -24.96
N ALA A 78 -13.20 -7.27 -24.80
CA ALA A 78 -13.08 -5.85 -25.15
C ALA A 78 -12.11 -5.09 -24.22
N LEU A 79 -11.76 -5.63 -23.05
CA LEU A 79 -10.73 -5.05 -22.17
C LEU A 79 -9.35 -5.04 -22.85
N PHE A 80 -9.09 -6.03 -23.71
CA PHE A 80 -7.80 -6.22 -24.37
C PHE A 80 -7.75 -5.63 -25.78
N ASP A 81 -8.90 -5.15 -26.30
CA ASP A 81 -8.97 -4.39 -27.54
C ASP A 81 -8.90 -2.88 -27.24
N TRP A 82 -7.84 -2.23 -27.71
CA TRP A 82 -7.59 -0.83 -27.35
C TRP A 82 -8.67 0.15 -27.79
N PRO A 83 -9.19 0.10 -29.04
CA PRO A 83 -10.31 0.93 -29.46
C PRO A 83 -11.55 0.75 -28.58
N SER A 84 -11.95 -0.50 -28.31
CA SER A 84 -13.14 -0.81 -27.49
C SER A 84 -12.96 -0.33 -26.05
N PHE A 85 -11.81 -0.61 -25.44
CA PHE A 85 -11.55 -0.19 -24.06
C PHE A 85 -11.48 1.33 -23.90
N ARG A 86 -10.91 2.03 -24.89
CA ARG A 86 -10.92 3.51 -24.91
C ARG A 86 -12.35 4.04 -25.04
N ALA A 87 -13.18 3.44 -25.89
CA ALA A 87 -14.57 3.86 -26.03
C ALA A 87 -15.33 3.72 -24.71
N ALA A 88 -15.13 2.60 -23.99
CA ALA A 88 -15.70 2.39 -22.66
C ALA A 88 -15.21 3.42 -21.62
N GLN A 89 -13.94 3.83 -21.68
CA GLN A 89 -13.47 4.91 -20.78
C GLN A 89 -14.12 6.26 -21.11
N ALA A 90 -14.38 6.54 -22.39
CA ALA A 90 -15.01 7.78 -22.82
C ALA A 90 -16.49 7.90 -22.42
N THR A 91 -17.16 6.79 -22.10
CA THR A 91 -18.55 6.85 -21.58
C THR A 91 -18.61 7.25 -20.11
N VAL A 92 -17.50 7.16 -19.36
CA VAL A 92 -17.47 7.43 -17.92
C VAL A 92 -17.42 8.92 -17.62
N ILE A 93 -16.54 9.65 -18.30
CA ILE A 93 -16.39 11.09 -18.14
C ILE A 93 -15.98 11.71 -19.48
N GLN A 94 -16.56 12.86 -19.79
CA GLN A 94 -16.22 13.62 -20.99
C GLN A 94 -15.22 14.72 -20.61
N GLY A 95 -14.03 14.71 -21.20
CA GLY A 95 -13.00 15.71 -20.92
C GLY A 95 -11.62 15.34 -21.48
N PRO A 96 -10.63 16.24 -21.35
CA PRO A 96 -9.26 16.01 -21.81
C PRO A 96 -8.51 15.06 -20.86
N ILE A 97 -8.93 13.80 -20.80
CA ILE A 97 -8.27 12.77 -20.00
C ILE A 97 -7.42 11.89 -20.91
N LYS A 98 -6.23 11.54 -20.41
CA LYS A 98 -5.39 10.52 -21.04
C LYS A 98 -5.94 9.13 -20.71
N TYR A 99 -6.60 8.51 -21.68
CA TYR A 99 -7.00 7.11 -21.59
C TYR A 99 -5.79 6.19 -21.55
N LEU A 100 -5.87 5.12 -20.76
CA LEU A 100 -4.80 4.14 -20.58
C LEU A 100 -5.31 2.73 -20.88
N PRO A 101 -4.46 1.82 -21.40
CA PRO A 101 -4.86 0.44 -21.66
C PRO A 101 -5.09 -0.33 -20.36
N TRP A 102 -5.85 -1.43 -20.45
CA TRP A 102 -6.01 -2.37 -19.34
C TRP A 102 -4.74 -3.21 -19.16
N LEU A 103 -4.10 -3.07 -18.01
CA LEU A 103 -2.83 -3.76 -17.68
C LEU A 103 -2.90 -4.53 -16.35
N TYR A 104 -4.09 -4.67 -15.78
CA TYR A 104 -4.28 -5.32 -14.49
C TYR A 104 -4.68 -6.79 -14.66
N PRO A 105 -4.23 -7.69 -13.78
CA PRO A 105 -4.75 -9.04 -13.71
C PRO A 105 -6.26 -9.06 -13.40
N PRO A 106 -7.01 -10.07 -13.88
CA PRO A 106 -8.45 -10.20 -13.62
C PRO A 106 -8.89 -10.13 -12.15
N PRO A 107 -8.15 -10.65 -11.14
CA PRO A 107 -8.56 -10.60 -9.73
C PRO A 107 -8.99 -9.22 -9.21
N ILE A 108 -8.45 -8.11 -9.74
CA ILE A 108 -8.86 -6.76 -9.30
C ILE A 108 -10.34 -6.47 -9.63
N LEU A 109 -10.88 -7.11 -10.66
CA LEU A 109 -12.27 -6.96 -11.08
C LEU A 109 -13.24 -7.60 -10.09
N LEU A 110 -12.80 -8.56 -9.26
CA LEU A 110 -13.65 -9.08 -8.17
C LEU A 110 -13.98 -7.99 -7.15
N LEU A 111 -13.12 -6.98 -7.03
CA LEU A 111 -13.35 -5.81 -6.17
C LEU A 111 -14.02 -4.66 -6.93
N ALA A 112 -13.59 -4.41 -8.17
CA ALA A 112 -14.06 -3.27 -8.94
C ALA A 112 -15.43 -3.50 -9.62
N ALA A 113 -15.70 -4.70 -10.14
CA ALA A 113 -16.91 -4.99 -10.92
C ALA A 113 -18.21 -4.73 -10.14
N PRO A 114 -18.34 -5.15 -8.87
CA PRO A 114 -19.54 -4.84 -8.09
C PRO A 114 -19.79 -3.33 -7.92
N LEU A 115 -18.75 -2.49 -7.98
CA LEU A 115 -18.90 -1.04 -7.83
C LEU A 115 -19.50 -0.39 -9.07
N ALA A 116 -19.44 -1.02 -10.25
CA ALA A 116 -20.00 -0.49 -11.48
C ALA A 116 -21.54 -0.60 -11.55
N SER A 117 -22.18 -1.24 -10.56
CA SER A 117 -23.63 -1.12 -10.37
C SER A 117 -24.04 0.25 -9.81
N LEU A 118 -23.09 1.03 -9.31
CA LEU A 118 -23.30 2.39 -8.82
C LEU A 118 -22.88 3.40 -9.90
N PRO A 119 -23.45 4.62 -9.92
CA PRO A 119 -22.89 5.70 -10.71
C PRO A 119 -21.43 5.98 -10.34
N TYR A 120 -20.66 6.53 -11.27
CA TYR A 120 -19.22 6.72 -11.14
C TYR A 120 -18.76 7.39 -9.84
N LEU A 121 -19.41 8.50 -9.43
CA LEU A 121 -19.02 9.24 -8.22
C LEU A 121 -19.21 8.43 -6.92
N PRO A 122 -20.39 7.83 -6.65
CA PRO A 122 -20.54 6.88 -5.56
C PRO A 122 -19.58 5.69 -5.62
N ALA A 123 -19.36 5.10 -6.81
CA ALA A 123 -18.42 3.99 -6.98
C ALA A 123 -16.99 4.40 -6.58
N PHE A 124 -16.55 5.59 -7.01
CA PHE A 124 -15.26 6.17 -6.66
C PHE A 124 -15.13 6.44 -5.16
N ALA A 125 -16.17 6.98 -4.53
CA ALA A 125 -16.18 7.21 -3.08
C ALA A 125 -16.04 5.90 -2.30
N VAL A 126 -16.79 4.85 -2.68
CA VAL A 126 -16.68 3.52 -2.08
C VAL A 126 -15.28 2.93 -2.28
N TRP A 127 -14.74 3.02 -3.50
CA TRP A 127 -13.38 2.56 -3.82
C TRP A 127 -12.31 3.19 -2.93
N VAL A 128 -12.40 4.50 -2.70
CA VAL A 128 -11.45 5.22 -1.85
C VAL A 128 -11.65 4.88 -0.37
N LEU A 129 -12.89 4.95 0.12
CA LEU A 129 -13.21 4.75 1.54
C LEU A 129 -12.94 3.31 2.00
N ALA A 130 -13.22 2.31 1.15
CA ALA A 130 -12.95 0.91 1.46
C ALA A 130 -11.45 0.68 1.70
N GLN A 131 -10.60 1.24 0.84
CA GLN A 131 -9.15 1.12 0.99
C GLN A 131 -8.62 1.81 2.24
N LEU A 132 -9.14 3.00 2.57
CA LEU A 132 -8.81 3.69 3.81
C LEU A 132 -9.25 2.90 5.04
N GLY A 133 -10.44 2.30 5.01
CA GLY A 133 -10.94 1.45 6.08
C GLY A 133 -10.03 0.23 6.31
N LEU A 134 -9.62 -0.43 5.24
CA LEU A 134 -8.68 -1.57 5.30
C LEU A 134 -7.30 -1.13 5.83
N LEU A 135 -6.80 0.02 5.39
CA LEU A 135 -5.53 0.56 5.89
C LEU A 135 -5.60 0.87 7.39
N ALA A 136 -6.69 1.50 7.85
CA ALA A 136 -6.91 1.78 9.26
C ALA A 136 -7.00 0.48 10.08
N ALA A 137 -7.68 -0.54 9.57
CA ALA A 137 -7.76 -1.86 10.21
C ALA A 137 -6.37 -2.52 10.33
N ALA A 138 -5.56 -2.47 9.29
CA ALA A 138 -4.19 -2.98 9.32
C ALA A 138 -3.32 -2.24 10.36
N LEU A 139 -3.42 -0.91 10.43
CA LEU A 139 -2.71 -0.09 11.41
C LEU A 139 -3.14 -0.39 12.85
N ARG A 140 -4.43 -0.69 13.07
CA ARG A 140 -4.94 -1.09 14.39
C ARG A 140 -4.31 -2.41 14.83
N GLY A 141 -4.21 -3.37 13.91
CA GLY A 141 -3.60 -4.68 14.16
C GLY A 141 -2.12 -4.59 14.57
N ALA A 142 -1.40 -3.54 14.14
CA ALA A 142 0.00 -3.29 14.50
C ALA A 142 0.23 -2.91 15.98
N GLY A 143 -0.83 -2.90 16.81
CA GLY A 143 -0.71 -2.79 18.27
C GLY A 143 -0.79 -1.36 18.81
N LYS A 144 -1.21 -0.38 18.00
CA LYS A 144 -1.52 0.97 18.47
C LYS A 144 -2.96 1.02 18.99
N SER A 145 -3.18 1.64 20.15
CA SER A 145 -4.50 1.88 20.74
C SER A 145 -4.65 3.33 21.20
N GLY A 146 -5.89 3.76 21.45
CA GLY A 146 -6.19 5.10 21.97
C GLY A 146 -5.74 6.24 21.05
N THR A 147 -5.22 7.32 21.65
CA THR A 147 -4.75 8.52 20.93
C THR A 147 -3.59 8.22 19.98
N ALA A 148 -2.73 7.24 20.30
CA ALA A 148 -1.63 6.82 19.43
C ALA A 148 -2.14 6.18 18.13
N TYR A 149 -3.25 5.45 18.18
CA TYR A 149 -3.90 4.89 16.99
C TYR A 149 -4.48 6.00 16.11
N LEU A 150 -5.23 6.94 16.70
CA LEU A 150 -5.80 8.07 15.97
C LEU A 150 -4.71 8.93 15.32
N GLY A 151 -3.62 9.22 16.04
CA GLY A 151 -2.47 9.94 15.49
C GLY A 151 -1.80 9.21 14.33
N THR A 152 -1.71 7.87 14.41
CA THR A 152 -1.13 7.05 13.33
C THR A 152 -2.03 7.03 12.09
N ILE A 153 -3.35 6.89 12.26
CA ILE A 153 -4.31 6.97 11.15
C ILE A 153 -4.26 8.35 10.52
N PHE A 154 -4.30 9.40 11.35
CA PHE A 154 -4.25 10.78 10.85
C PHE A 154 -2.99 10.98 10.02
N ALA A 155 -1.82 10.61 10.56
CA ALA A 155 -0.55 10.66 9.86
C ALA A 155 -0.57 9.86 8.54
N ALA A 156 -1.18 8.68 8.51
CA ALA A 156 -1.30 7.86 7.31
C ALA A 156 -2.25 8.48 6.26
N ILE A 157 -3.35 9.10 6.67
CA ILE A 157 -4.31 9.77 5.78
C ILE A 157 -3.72 11.06 5.21
N VAL A 158 -3.07 11.88 6.05
CA VAL A 158 -2.47 13.15 5.59
C VAL A 158 -1.15 12.95 4.86
N PHE A 159 -0.63 11.71 4.81
CA PHE A 159 0.59 11.41 4.10
C PHE A 159 0.40 11.72 2.60
N PRO A 160 1.29 12.52 1.97
CA PRO A 160 1.11 12.96 0.58
C PRO A 160 0.86 11.83 -0.41
N ALA A 161 1.52 10.68 -0.25
CA ALA A 161 1.32 9.54 -1.14
C ALA A 161 -0.09 8.92 -1.00
N THR A 162 -0.65 8.90 0.21
CA THR A 162 -2.01 8.40 0.46
C THR A 162 -3.02 9.34 -0.19
N ILE A 163 -2.87 10.64 0.02
CA ILE A 163 -3.74 11.64 -0.60
C ILE A 163 -3.66 11.55 -2.13
N ASN A 164 -2.44 11.50 -2.69
CA ASN A 164 -2.24 11.37 -4.13
C ASN A 164 -2.86 10.07 -4.68
N ASN A 165 -2.71 8.95 -3.95
CA ASN A 165 -3.35 7.69 -4.31
C ASN A 165 -4.88 7.84 -4.37
N MET A 166 -5.49 8.47 -3.36
CA MET A 166 -6.93 8.67 -3.30
C MET A 166 -7.43 9.59 -4.41
N LEU A 167 -6.77 10.74 -4.61
CA LEU A 167 -7.12 11.68 -5.68
C LEU A 167 -6.96 11.06 -7.06
N ALA A 168 -5.94 10.23 -7.28
CA ALA A 168 -5.76 9.56 -8.55
C ALA A 168 -6.80 8.44 -8.78
N GLY A 169 -7.34 7.85 -7.71
CA GLY A 169 -8.18 6.65 -7.78
C GLY A 169 -7.40 5.34 -7.83
N GLN A 170 -6.17 5.37 -7.31
CA GLN A 170 -5.24 4.25 -7.31
C GLN A 170 -5.53 3.23 -6.19
N ASN A 171 -4.92 2.06 -6.31
CA ASN A 171 -5.07 0.92 -5.37
C ASN A 171 -3.87 0.72 -4.43
N GLY A 172 -3.02 1.74 -4.27
CA GLY A 172 -1.85 1.70 -3.38
C GLY A 172 -2.22 1.50 -1.92
N ALA A 173 -3.28 2.17 -1.44
CA ALA A 173 -3.79 2.00 -0.08
C ALA A 173 -4.30 0.56 0.17
N LEU A 174 -4.99 -0.07 -0.79
CA LEU A 174 -5.34 -1.49 -0.74
C LEU A 174 -4.09 -2.37 -0.60
N SER A 175 -3.08 -2.10 -1.43
CA SER A 175 -1.83 -2.87 -1.45
C SER A 175 -1.11 -2.79 -0.10
N ALA A 176 -1.05 -1.59 0.48
CA ALA A 176 -0.46 -1.34 1.79
C ALA A 176 -1.26 -2.03 2.91
N ALA A 177 -2.59 -2.01 2.84
CA ALA A 177 -3.45 -2.66 3.82
C ALA A 177 -3.30 -4.19 3.82
N LEU A 178 -3.27 -4.81 2.64
CA LEU A 178 -3.10 -6.26 2.50
C LEU A 178 -1.71 -6.72 2.95
N LEU A 179 -0.66 -6.02 2.49
CA LEU A 179 0.71 -6.32 2.88
C LEU A 179 0.93 -6.10 4.38
N GLY A 180 0.57 -4.92 4.89
CA GLY A 180 0.72 -4.56 6.30
C GLY A 180 -0.10 -5.46 7.21
N GLY A 181 -1.36 -5.71 6.86
CA GLY A 181 -2.24 -6.62 7.59
C GLY A 181 -1.72 -8.06 7.60
N GLY A 182 -1.23 -8.55 6.46
CA GLY A 182 -0.60 -9.86 6.35
C GLY A 182 0.61 -10.00 7.28
N LEU A 183 1.50 -9.01 7.29
CA LEU A 183 2.69 -9.00 8.17
C LEU A 183 2.33 -8.91 9.65
N VAL A 184 1.32 -8.11 10.00
CA VAL A 184 0.79 -8.02 11.37
C VAL A 184 0.25 -9.36 11.86
N LEU A 185 -0.46 -10.09 11.00
CA LEU A 185 -1.07 -11.38 11.34
C LEU A 185 -0.09 -12.55 11.25
N LEU A 186 1.07 -12.38 10.62
CA LEU A 186 2.00 -13.46 10.27
C LEU A 186 2.32 -14.40 11.44
N LYS A 187 2.57 -13.86 12.64
CA LYS A 187 2.92 -14.66 13.82
C LYS A 187 1.70 -15.25 14.55
N LYS A 188 0.59 -14.53 14.60
CA LYS A 188 -0.59 -14.88 15.42
C LYS A 188 -1.61 -15.71 14.65
N HIS A 189 -1.83 -15.39 13.39
CA HIS A 189 -2.82 -15.99 12.51
C HIS A 189 -2.22 -16.24 11.12
N PRO A 190 -1.26 -17.18 10.99
CA PRO A 190 -0.52 -17.41 9.75
C PRO A 190 -1.41 -17.75 8.55
N GLY A 191 -2.58 -18.37 8.79
CA GLY A 191 -3.57 -18.68 7.74
C GLY A 191 -4.20 -17.42 7.14
N LEU A 192 -4.71 -16.51 7.99
CA LEU A 192 -5.26 -15.22 7.56
C LEU A 192 -4.18 -14.32 6.95
N ALA A 193 -2.96 -14.36 7.48
CA ALA A 193 -1.83 -13.68 6.87
C ALA A 193 -1.63 -14.14 5.42
N GLY A 194 -1.64 -15.45 5.16
CA GLY A 194 -1.49 -15.96 3.80
C GLY A 194 -2.67 -15.56 2.92
N LEU A 195 -3.90 -15.59 3.42
CA LEU A 195 -5.07 -15.13 2.66
C LEU A 195 -4.90 -13.69 2.18
N LEU A 196 -4.57 -12.76 3.08
CA LEU A 196 -4.35 -11.34 2.74
C LEU A 196 -3.19 -11.15 1.76
N LEU A 197 -2.09 -11.88 1.98
CA LEU A 197 -0.91 -11.79 1.11
C LEU A 197 -1.17 -12.38 -0.27
N GLY A 198 -1.92 -13.48 -0.39
CA GLY A 198 -2.30 -14.07 -1.68
C GLY A 198 -3.29 -13.21 -2.46
N CYS A 199 -4.13 -12.42 -1.78
CA CYS A 199 -4.96 -11.40 -2.44
C CYS A 199 -4.12 -10.34 -3.18
N LEU A 200 -2.82 -10.18 -2.91
CA LEU A 200 -1.94 -9.28 -3.66
C LEU A 200 -1.62 -9.79 -5.08
N ILE A 201 -2.17 -10.92 -5.52
CA ILE A 201 -1.97 -11.43 -6.89
C ILE A 201 -2.40 -10.43 -7.98
N TYR A 202 -3.31 -9.49 -7.68
CA TYR A 202 -3.62 -8.39 -8.60
C TYR A 202 -2.42 -7.44 -8.84
N LYS A 203 -1.35 -7.53 -8.04
CA LYS A 203 -0.04 -6.92 -8.25
C LYS A 203 1.06 -7.98 -8.23
N PRO A 204 1.30 -8.68 -9.36
CA PRO A 204 2.20 -9.83 -9.39
C PRO A 204 3.63 -9.50 -8.95
N HIS A 205 4.12 -8.28 -9.23
CA HIS A 205 5.43 -7.82 -8.79
C HIS A 205 5.57 -7.75 -7.26
N LEU A 206 4.50 -7.39 -6.54
CA LEU A 206 4.49 -7.42 -5.07
C LEU A 206 4.32 -8.84 -4.55
N ALA A 207 3.46 -9.64 -5.20
CA ALA A 207 3.24 -11.03 -4.86
C ALA A 207 4.51 -11.88 -4.99
N LEU A 208 5.38 -11.61 -5.97
CA LEU A 208 6.60 -12.39 -6.22
C LEU A 208 7.67 -12.23 -5.12
N MET A 209 7.75 -11.06 -4.49
CA MET A 209 8.71 -10.82 -3.41
C MET A 209 8.34 -11.56 -2.11
N LEU A 210 7.05 -11.88 -1.92
CA LEU A 210 6.52 -12.45 -0.69
C LEU A 210 6.97 -13.90 -0.42
N PRO A 211 6.92 -14.85 -1.38
CA PRO A 211 7.42 -16.20 -1.17
C PRO A 211 8.85 -16.24 -0.64
N VAL A 212 9.75 -15.43 -1.21
CA VAL A 212 11.16 -15.39 -0.78
C VAL A 212 11.28 -14.92 0.68
N ALA A 213 10.58 -13.85 1.04
CA ALA A 213 10.55 -13.33 2.40
C ALA A 213 9.93 -14.33 3.40
N LEU A 214 8.84 -15.01 3.00
CA LEU A 214 8.15 -15.99 3.85
C LEU A 214 8.95 -17.28 4.02
N LEU A 215 9.68 -17.72 2.99
CA LEU A 215 10.60 -18.86 3.06
C LEU A 215 11.74 -18.56 4.03
N ALA A 216 12.35 -17.38 3.93
CA ALA A 216 13.37 -16.93 4.87
C ALA A 216 12.85 -16.82 6.32
N ALA A 217 11.56 -16.52 6.49
CA ALA A 217 10.89 -16.48 7.79
C ALA A 217 10.39 -17.85 8.28
N GLY A 218 10.54 -18.93 7.50
CA GLY A 218 10.01 -20.27 7.83
C GLY A 218 8.49 -20.35 7.91
N ALA A 219 7.77 -19.44 7.24
CA ALA A 219 6.32 -19.26 7.37
C ALA A 219 5.50 -20.17 6.43
N TRP A 220 5.75 -21.49 6.49
CA TRP A 220 5.17 -22.48 5.57
C TRP A 220 3.64 -22.46 5.49
N ARG A 221 2.95 -22.28 6.62
CA ARG A 221 1.47 -22.22 6.66
C ARG A 221 0.94 -21.00 5.90
N THR A 222 1.62 -19.86 6.02
CA THR A 222 1.28 -18.62 5.31
C THR A 222 1.53 -18.75 3.81
N ILE A 223 2.60 -19.44 3.41
CA ILE A 223 2.85 -19.75 2.00
C ILE A 223 1.72 -20.61 1.46
N ALA A 224 1.35 -21.71 2.15
CA ALA A 224 0.29 -22.61 1.70
C ALA A 224 -1.05 -21.89 1.55
N THR A 225 -1.49 -21.11 2.55
CA THR A 225 -2.76 -20.38 2.46
C THR A 225 -2.71 -19.23 1.46
N GLY A 226 -1.55 -18.60 1.26
CA GLY A 226 -1.37 -17.55 0.25
C GLY A 226 -1.38 -18.09 -1.18
N LEU A 227 -0.78 -19.25 -1.42
CA LEU A 227 -0.88 -19.93 -2.72
C LEU A 227 -2.33 -20.37 -2.98
N ALA A 228 -2.99 -20.96 -1.97
CA ALA A 228 -4.38 -21.38 -2.10
C ALA A 228 -5.32 -20.21 -2.40
N SER A 229 -5.16 -19.06 -1.71
CA SER A 229 -5.99 -17.88 -1.99
C SER A 229 -5.66 -17.25 -3.35
N ALA A 230 -4.40 -17.20 -3.75
CA ALA A 230 -3.99 -16.73 -5.07
C ALA A 230 -4.59 -17.59 -6.19
N MET A 231 -4.53 -18.92 -6.05
CA MET A 231 -5.13 -19.86 -7.00
C MET A 231 -6.65 -19.74 -7.06
N ALA A 232 -7.32 -19.52 -5.93
CA ALA A 232 -8.77 -19.34 -5.90
C ALA A 232 -9.25 -18.05 -6.58
N LEU A 233 -8.36 -17.06 -6.74
CA LEU A 233 -8.65 -15.77 -7.37
C LEU A 233 -8.25 -15.71 -8.85
N SER A 234 -7.44 -16.66 -9.32
CA SER A 234 -6.90 -16.72 -10.69
C SER A 234 -7.85 -17.46 -11.63
#